data_AF-A0A1I4XQR5-F1
#
_entry.id   AF-A0A1I4XQR5-F1
#
_cell.length_a   1.000
_cell.length_b   1.000
_cell.length_c   1.000
_cell.angle_alpha   90.00
_cell.angle_beta   90.00
_cell.angle_gamma   90.00
#
_symmetry.space_group_name_H-M   'P 1'
#
loop_
_entity.id
_entity.type
_entity.pdbx_description
1 polymer ?
#
loop_
_entity_poly.entity_id
_entity_poly.type
_entity_poly.pdbx_seq_one_letter_code
_entity_poly.pdbx_strand_id
1 'polypeptide(L)'
;MWMIVGEQRFAITLADNAAARAFATLLPLTLDMSDLNSNEKYANLPEVLPVYASKPGTIRTGDLMLYDADILVVFYSTFESTYPYTRLGRVESSTSLAKALGRHAVKVMFSQN
;
A
#
# COMPACT_ATOMS: atom_id res chain seq x y z
N MET A 1 6.69 1.27 -10.28
CA MET A 1 5.39 0.62 -10.57
C MET A 1 4.28 1.64 -10.37
N TRP A 2 3.05 1.31 -10.69
CA TRP A 2 1.93 2.25 -10.67
C TRP A 2 0.74 1.72 -9.89
N MET A 3 0.12 2.61 -9.13
CA MET A 3 -1.20 2.41 -8.51
C MET A 3 -2.22 3.29 -9.22
N ILE A 4 -3.35 2.69 -9.60
CA ILE A 4 -4.42 3.33 -10.35
C ILE A 4 -5.70 3.28 -9.52
N VAL A 5 -6.32 4.45 -9.33
CA VAL A 5 -7.55 4.64 -8.55
C VAL A 5 -8.51 5.48 -9.39
N GLY A 6 -9.52 4.84 -9.98
CA GLY A 6 -10.32 5.45 -11.03
C GLY A 6 -9.44 5.87 -12.21
N GLU A 7 -9.47 7.15 -12.57
CA GLU A 7 -8.63 7.73 -13.64
C GLU A 7 -7.27 8.25 -13.14
N GLN A 8 -7.03 8.25 -11.82
CA GLN A 8 -5.79 8.79 -11.25
C GLN A 8 -4.71 7.73 -11.17
N ARG A 9 -3.48 8.12 -11.50
CA ARG A 9 -2.30 7.27 -11.52
C ARG A 9 -1.22 7.81 -10.60
N PHE A 10 -0.70 6.96 -9.73
CA PHE A 10 0.31 7.28 -8.73
C PHE A 10 1.55 6.42 -8.92
N ALA A 11 2.70 7.07 -9.08
CA ALA A 11 3.98 6.37 -9.14
C ALA A 11 4.35 5.82 -7.76
N ILE A 12 4.77 4.56 -7.71
CA ILE A 12 5.27 3.90 -6.51
C ILE A 12 6.70 3.42 -6.77
N THR A 13 7.61 3.81 -5.88
CA THR A 13 8.93 3.20 -5.74
C THR A 13 8.85 2.06 -4.73
N LEU A 14 9.27 0.87 -5.16
CA LEU A 14 9.35 -0.30 -4.31
C LEU A 14 10.63 -0.24 -3.46
N ALA A 15 10.55 -0.77 -2.25
CA ALA A 15 11.71 -0.97 -1.41
C ALA A 15 12.60 -2.09 -1.99
N ASP A 16 13.91 -2.01 -1.76
CA ASP A 16 14.82 -3.09 -2.13
C ASP A 16 14.82 -4.20 -1.05
N ASN A 17 13.79 -5.04 -1.07
CA ASN A 17 13.69 -6.20 -0.18
C ASN A 17 12.88 -7.35 -0.81
N ALA A 18 12.92 -8.52 -0.15
CA ALA A 18 12.27 -9.73 -0.66
C ALA A 18 10.75 -9.61 -0.77
N ALA A 19 10.11 -8.94 0.19
CA ALA A 19 8.66 -8.75 0.21
C ALA A 19 8.19 -7.88 -0.97
N ALA A 20 8.88 -6.77 -1.22
CA ALA A 20 8.59 -5.87 -2.33
C ALA A 20 8.80 -6.54 -3.70
N ARG A 21 9.86 -7.36 -3.84
CA ARG A 21 10.07 -8.18 -5.04
C ARG A 21 8.95 -9.20 -5.24
N ALA A 22 8.54 -9.90 -4.19
CA ALA A 22 7.43 -10.86 -4.25
C ALA A 22 6.11 -10.17 -4.60
N PHE A 23 5.80 -9.02 -3.97
CA PHE A 23 4.64 -8.21 -4.32
C PHE A 23 4.62 -7.82 -5.82
N ALA A 24 5.77 -7.43 -6.38
CA ALA A 24 5.88 -7.08 -7.79
C ALA A 24 5.57 -8.24 -8.76
N THR A 25 5.71 -9.50 -8.31
CA THR A 25 5.36 -10.70 -9.11
C THR A 25 3.85 -10.96 -9.17
N LEU A 26 3.06 -10.40 -8.25
CA LEU A 26 1.60 -10.50 -8.27
C LEU A 26 0.95 -9.59 -9.32
N LEU A 27 1.72 -8.72 -9.96
CA LEU A 27 1.20 -7.69 -10.86
C LEU A 27 0.94 -8.24 -12.28
N PRO A 28 -0.12 -7.79 -12.97
CA PRO A 28 -1.09 -6.80 -12.51
C PRO A 28 -2.06 -7.35 -11.45
N LEU A 29 -2.35 -6.54 -10.43
CA LEU A 29 -3.20 -6.94 -9.30
C LEU A 29 -4.29 -5.90 -9.10
N THR A 30 -5.55 -6.34 -9.06
CA THR A 30 -6.69 -5.48 -8.74
C THR A 30 -7.31 -5.93 -7.42
N LEU A 31 -7.47 -4.99 -6.49
CA LEU A 31 -8.01 -5.25 -5.16
C LEU A 31 -9.16 -4.27 -4.88
N ASP A 32 -10.24 -4.78 -4.30
CA ASP A 32 -11.25 -3.95 -3.66
C ASP A 32 -10.77 -3.65 -2.24
N MET A 33 -10.24 -2.44 -2.03
CA MET A 33 -9.60 -2.05 -0.76
C MET A 33 -10.58 -1.32 0.15
N SER A 34 -10.71 -1.78 1.39
CA SER A 34 -11.58 -1.19 2.41
C SER A 34 -10.92 -0.02 3.12
N ASP A 35 -11.73 0.94 3.59
CA ASP A 35 -11.25 2.01 4.46
C ASP A 35 -11.16 1.54 5.90
N LEU A 36 -10.07 1.87 6.57
CA LEU A 36 -9.93 1.68 8.01
C LEU A 36 -9.44 2.98 8.64
N ASN A 37 -10.05 3.36 9.76
CA ASN A 37 -9.69 4.51 10.59
C ASN A 37 -9.57 5.87 9.86
N SER A 38 -10.08 6.00 8.63
CA SER A 38 -9.91 7.18 7.80
C SER A 38 -8.45 7.63 7.59
N ASN A 39 -7.50 6.69 7.65
CA ASN A 39 -6.07 6.93 7.40
C ASN A 39 -5.42 5.92 6.46
N GLU A 40 -6.06 4.76 6.23
CA GLU A 40 -5.48 3.65 5.48
C GLU A 40 -6.52 2.92 4.62
N LYS A 41 -6.04 2.34 3.53
CA LYS A 41 -6.75 1.34 2.73
C LYS A 41 -6.09 0.00 2.90
N TYR A 42 -6.89 -1.06 3.02
CA TYR A 42 -6.36 -2.41 3.15
C TYR A 42 -7.14 -3.45 2.33
N ALA A 43 -6.45 -4.52 1.94
CA ALA A 43 -7.04 -5.71 1.32
C ALA A 43 -6.11 -6.93 1.49
N ASN A 44 -6.68 -8.12 1.48
CA ASN A 44 -5.90 -9.36 1.44
C ASN A 44 -5.30 -9.58 0.05
N LEU A 45 -4.07 -10.03 0.02
CA LEU A 45 -3.37 -10.52 -1.16
C LEU A 45 -3.82 -11.95 -1.48
N PRO A 46 -3.71 -12.39 -2.74
CA PRO A 46 -4.02 -13.77 -3.13
C PRO A 46 -3.02 -14.80 -2.59
N GLU A 47 -1.84 -14.34 -2.17
CA GLU A 47 -0.74 -15.17 -1.68
C GLU A 47 -0.03 -14.47 -0.51
N VAL A 48 0.55 -15.28 0.39
CA VAL A 48 1.43 -14.77 1.46
C VAL A 48 2.77 -14.33 0.89
N LEU A 49 3.32 -13.24 1.43
CA LEU A 49 4.62 -12.70 1.06
C LEU A 49 5.66 -12.94 2.16
N PRO A 50 6.97 -12.87 1.84
CA PRO A 50 8.01 -12.83 2.87
C PRO A 50 7.79 -11.69 3.86
N VAL A 51 7.95 -11.98 5.16
CA VAL A 51 7.73 -11.02 6.24
C VAL A 51 9.07 -10.61 6.86
N TYR A 52 9.29 -9.30 6.96
CA TYR A 52 10.37 -8.71 7.73
C TYR A 52 9.82 -7.48 8.47
N ALA A 53 8.92 -7.77 9.41
CA ALA A 53 8.14 -6.74 10.05
C ALA A 53 8.97 -5.97 11.08
N SER A 54 8.91 -4.65 11.04
CA SER A 54 9.54 -3.76 12.01
C SER A 54 8.58 -2.64 12.37
N LYS A 55 8.77 -2.03 13.54
CA LYS A 55 7.97 -0.88 13.98
C LYS A 55 8.54 0.38 13.33
N PRO A 56 7.82 1.05 12.42
CA PRO A 56 8.34 2.21 11.70
C PRO A 56 8.37 3.48 12.58
N GLY A 57 7.66 3.50 13.72
CA GLY A 57 7.41 4.71 14.51
C GLY A 57 6.39 5.59 13.79
N THR A 58 6.85 6.38 12.83
CA THR A 58 5.97 7.23 12.03
C THR A 58 5.59 6.56 10.72
N ILE A 59 4.28 6.35 10.51
CA ILE A 59 3.70 6.08 9.20
C ILE A 59 3.51 7.41 8.48
N ARG A 60 3.93 7.47 7.22
CA ARG A 60 3.81 8.68 6.39
C ARG A 60 2.81 8.44 5.27
N THR A 61 2.02 9.46 4.95
CA THR A 61 1.16 9.48 3.76
C THR A 61 1.92 8.99 2.54
N GLY A 62 1.34 8.04 1.80
CA GLY A 62 1.95 7.37 0.65
C GLY A 62 2.72 6.10 0.98
N ASP A 63 2.95 5.74 2.25
CA ASP A 63 3.59 4.47 2.58
C ASP A 63 2.75 3.28 2.10
N LEU A 64 3.42 2.33 1.43
CA LEU A 64 2.88 1.04 1.02
C LEU A 64 3.53 -0.05 1.87
N MET A 65 2.70 -0.75 2.64
CA MET A 65 3.13 -1.68 3.68
C MET A 65 2.39 -3.01 3.57
N LEU A 66 2.97 -4.04 4.19
CA LEU A 66 2.35 -5.33 4.42
C LEU A 66 2.16 -5.51 5.91
N TYR A 67 0.92 -5.78 6.32
CA TYR A 67 0.59 -6.22 7.66
C TYR A 67 0.48 -7.74 7.68
N ASP A 68 1.05 -8.36 8.72
CA ASP A 68 1.29 -9.80 8.79
C ASP A 68 2.01 -10.31 7.52
N ALA A 69 1.43 -11.27 6.79
CA ALA A 69 2.02 -11.85 5.58
C ALA A 69 1.25 -11.55 4.29
N ASP A 70 -0.01 -11.12 4.37
CA ASP A 70 -0.92 -11.04 3.21
C ASP A 70 -1.83 -9.81 3.20
N ILE A 71 -1.80 -8.93 4.20
CA ILE A 71 -2.66 -7.74 4.21
C ILE A 71 -1.89 -6.56 3.63
N LEU A 72 -2.22 -6.17 2.40
CA LEU A 72 -1.67 -4.98 1.75
C LEU A 72 -2.30 -3.73 2.36
N VAL A 73 -1.47 -2.74 2.72
CA VAL A 73 -1.93 -1.46 3.28
C VAL A 73 -1.35 -0.27 2.51
N VAL A 74 -2.21 0.66 2.10
CA VAL A 74 -1.85 1.96 1.54
C VAL A 74 -2.26 3.05 2.51
N PHE A 75 -1.28 3.77 3.06
CA PHE A 75 -1.54 4.88 3.97
C PHE A 75 -1.73 6.19 3.22
N TYR A 76 -2.77 6.94 3.58
CA TYR A 76 -3.07 8.25 2.99
C TYR A 76 -3.13 9.38 4.02
N SER A 77 -2.77 9.10 5.27
CA SER A 77 -2.50 10.08 6.33
C SER A 77 -1.19 9.76 7.05
N THR A 78 -0.61 10.75 7.72
CA THR A 78 0.62 10.62 8.50
C THR A 78 0.29 10.58 9.99
N PHE A 79 0.80 9.59 10.71
CA PHE A 79 0.53 9.36 12.13
C PHE A 79 1.58 8.45 12.77
N GLU A 80 1.64 8.46 14.10
CA GLU A 80 2.47 7.53 14.87
C GLU A 80 1.80 6.17 15.01
N SER A 81 2.55 5.10 14.78
CA SER A 81 2.08 3.72 14.86
C SER A 81 3.06 2.84 15.61
N THR A 82 2.53 2.04 16.54
CA THR A 82 3.30 1.05 17.31
C THR A 82 3.27 -0.34 16.67
N TYR A 83 2.48 -0.50 15.60
CA TYR A 83 2.30 -1.79 14.92
C TYR A 83 3.49 -2.12 14.02
N PRO A 84 3.88 -3.40 13.95
CA PRO A 84 4.92 -3.85 13.04
C PRO A 84 4.36 -3.99 11.62
N TYR A 85 5.15 -3.56 10.64
CA TYR A 85 4.83 -3.69 9.22
C TYR A 85 6.09 -4.12 8.45
N THR A 86 5.90 -4.84 7.35
CA THR A 86 6.95 -5.04 6.35
C THR A 86 6.81 -3.97 5.26
N ARG A 87 7.87 -3.22 5.00
CA ARG A 87 7.84 -2.16 3.98
C ARG A 87 7.85 -2.73 2.57
N LEU A 88 6.88 -2.33 1.74
CA LEU A 88 6.84 -2.71 0.32
C LEU A 88 7.28 -1.57 -0.60
N GLY A 89 6.95 -0.33 -0.26
CA GLY A 89 7.29 0.82 -1.09
C GLY A 89 6.66 2.10 -0.59
N ARG A 90 6.57 3.08 -1.50
CA ARG A 90 5.98 4.40 -1.22
C ARG A 90 5.49 5.06 -2.51
N VAL A 91 4.37 5.77 -2.42
CA VAL A 91 3.88 6.70 -3.44
C VAL A 91 4.77 7.95 -3.48
N GLU A 92 5.29 8.29 -4.66
CA GLU A 92 6.23 9.41 -4.86
C GLU A 92 5.59 10.77 -4.59
N SER A 93 4.46 11.06 -5.25
CA SER A 93 3.71 12.31 -5.07
C SER A 93 2.32 11.99 -4.54
N SER A 94 2.11 12.27 -3.25
CA SER A 94 0.90 11.86 -2.53
C SER A 94 -0.13 12.99 -2.33
N THR A 95 0.05 14.15 -2.96
CA THR A 95 -0.78 15.35 -2.75
C THR A 95 -2.28 15.09 -2.97
N SER A 96 -2.65 14.33 -4.00
CA SER A 96 -4.04 13.98 -4.31
C SER A 96 -4.48 12.61 -3.77
N LEU A 97 -3.60 11.88 -3.08
CA LEU A 97 -3.81 10.47 -2.74
C LEU A 97 -5.04 10.26 -1.86
N ALA A 98 -5.16 11.02 -0.77
CA ALA A 98 -6.29 10.92 0.15
C ALA A 98 -7.63 11.23 -0.53
N LYS A 99 -7.64 12.20 -1.45
CA LYS A 99 -8.83 12.55 -2.23
C LYS A 99 -9.22 11.42 -3.19
N ALA A 100 -8.25 10.78 -3.84
CA ALA A 100 -8.50 9.69 -4.77
C ALA A 100 -9.01 8.42 -4.09
N LEU A 101 -8.42 8.06 -2.95
CA LEU A 101 -8.81 6.88 -2.19
C LEU A 101 -10.13 7.07 -1.44
N GLY A 102 -10.45 8.29 -1.02
CA GLY A 102 -11.68 8.62 -0.30
C GLY A 102 -11.83 7.84 1.02
N ARG A 103 -13.04 7.84 1.60
CA ARG A 103 -13.37 7.15 2.87
C ARG A 103 -14.24 5.91 2.72
N HIS A 104 -14.45 5.45 1.49
CA HIS A 104 -15.22 4.25 1.18
C HIS A 104 -14.31 3.18 0.60
N ALA A 105 -14.84 1.97 0.45
CA ALA A 105 -14.14 0.94 -0.31
C ALA A 105 -13.89 1.44 -1.74
N VAL A 106 -12.71 1.14 -2.28
CA VAL A 106 -12.31 1.59 -3.61
C VAL A 106 -11.51 0.50 -4.31
N LYS A 107 -11.78 0.33 -5.60
CA LYS A 107 -11.00 -0.57 -6.45
C LYS A 107 -9.68 0.07 -6.82
N VAL A 108 -8.59 -0.62 -6.53
CA VAL A 108 -7.22 -0.17 -6.79
C VAL A 108 -6.53 -1.20 -7.66
N MET A 109 -5.90 -0.75 -8.74
CA MET A 109 -5.08 -1.61 -9.60
C MET A 109 -3.61 -1.24 -9.46
N PHE A 110 -2.77 -2.24 -9.25
CA PHE A 110 -1.32 -2.13 -9.25
C PHE A 110 -0.76 -2.75 -10.54
N SER A 111 0.20 -2.09 -11.19
CA SER A 111 0.77 -2.52 -12.47
C SER A 111 2.24 -2.10 -12.63
N GLN A 112 3.01 -2.84 -13.43
CA GLN A 112 4.41 -2.50 -13.69
C GLN A 112 4.58 -1.32 -14.67
N ASN A 113 3.69 -1.17 -15.64
CA ASN A 113 3.78 -0.17 -16.73
C ASN A 113 2.57 0.73 -16.85
#